data_AF-A0A645E808-F1
#
_entry.id   AF-A0A645E808-F1
#
_cell.length_a   1.000
_cell.length_b   1.000
_cell.length_c   1.000
_cell.angle_alpha   90.00
_cell.angle_beta   90.00
_cell.angle_gamma   90.00
#
_symmetry.space_group_name_H-M   'P 1'
#
loop_
_entity.id
_entity.type
_entity.pdbx_description
1 polymer ?
#
loop_
_entity_poly.entity_id
_entity_poly.type
_entity_poly.pdbx_seq_one_letter_code
_entity_poly.pdbx_strand_id
1 'polypeptide(L)'
;MHERLSQNIADGIVAAPLFLGQGIDDEVIPITMQRALDAKLCASGRTVETHEYPGRSHMGVIAQDSPLIDDLFAWADAVAAGAAPGNCGS
;
A
#
# COMPACT_ATOMS: atom_id res chain seq x y z
N MET A 1 1.14 -23.89 -2.47
CA MET A 1 1.41 -22.96 -1.35
C MET A 1 0.84 -23.60 -0.09
N HIS A 2 1.63 -23.80 0.96
CA HIS A 2 1.15 -24.44 2.20
C HIS A 2 0.11 -23.55 2.89
N GLU A 3 -0.97 -24.13 3.44
CA GLU A 3 -2.11 -23.39 4.06
C GLU A 3 -1.71 -22.43 5.18
N ARG A 4 -0.57 -22.66 5.84
CA ARG A 4 -0.09 -21.75 6.89
C ARG A 4 0.45 -20.43 6.34
N LEU A 5 0.93 -20.42 5.09
CA LEU A 5 1.46 -19.21 4.46
C LEU A 5 0.35 -18.29 3.95
N SER A 6 -0.82 -18.84 3.55
CA SER A 6 -1.93 -18.02 3.08
C SER A 6 -2.60 -17.22 4.20
N GLN A 7 -2.55 -17.71 5.43
CA GLN A 7 -3.10 -17.02 6.61
C GLN A 7 -2.30 -15.78 7.02
N ASN A 8 -1.05 -15.64 6.59
CA ASN A 8 -0.22 -14.46 6.86
C ASN A 8 -0.45 -13.33 5.85
N ILE A 9 -1.32 -13.53 4.85
CA ILE A 9 -1.68 -12.48 3.90
C ILE A 9 -2.65 -11.53 4.59
N ALA A 10 -2.28 -10.24 4.64
CA ALA A 10 -3.19 -9.21 5.10
C ALA A 10 -4.50 -9.25 4.30
N ASP A 11 -5.62 -9.45 4.99
CA ASP A 11 -6.97 -9.50 4.40
C ASP A 11 -7.72 -8.17 4.52
N GLY A 12 -7.20 -7.24 5.33
CA GLY A 12 -7.67 -5.86 5.41
C GLY A 12 -9.03 -5.70 6.08
N ILE A 13 -9.47 -6.57 6.99
CA ILE A 13 -10.84 -6.59 7.56
C ILE A 13 -11.32 -5.28 8.25
N VAL A 14 -10.49 -4.25 8.40
CA VAL A 14 -10.87 -2.97 9.03
C VAL A 14 -11.45 -1.99 8.01
N ALA A 15 -12.58 -1.35 8.33
CA ALA A 15 -13.28 -0.40 7.45
C ALA A 15 -12.56 0.96 7.26
N ALA A 16 -11.41 1.17 7.87
CA ALA A 16 -10.62 2.39 7.69
C ALA A 16 -10.05 2.50 6.27
N PRO A 17 -9.86 3.72 5.74
CA PRO A 17 -9.05 3.94 4.54
C PRO A 17 -7.67 3.30 4.71
N LEU A 18 -7.14 2.74 3.63
CA LEU A 18 -5.83 2.09 3.61
C LEU A 18 -4.86 2.83 2.70
N PHE A 19 -3.61 2.95 3.13
CA PHE A 19 -2.48 3.39 2.31
C PHE A 19 -1.57 2.20 2.02
N LEU A 20 -1.22 1.99 0.75
CA LEU A 20 -0.23 1.01 0.30
C LEU A 20 0.91 1.75 -0.40
N GLY A 21 2.14 1.61 0.09
CA GLY A 21 3.32 2.21 -0.52
C GLY A 21 4.46 1.21 -0.60
N GLN A 22 4.99 0.98 -1.80
CA GLN A 22 6.09 0.04 -2.00
C GLN A 22 7.07 0.50 -3.09
N GLY A 23 8.33 0.14 -2.92
CA GLY A 23 9.38 0.33 -3.90
C GLY A 23 9.23 -0.65 -5.05
N ILE A 24 9.40 -0.17 -6.30
CA ILE A 24 9.35 -1.05 -7.47
C ILE A 24 10.56 -2.00 -7.49
N ASP A 25 11.70 -1.54 -6.97
CA ASP A 25 12.96 -2.28 -6.94
C ASP A 25 13.16 -3.01 -5.59
N ASP A 26 12.07 -3.25 -4.85
CA ASP A 26 12.08 -4.05 -3.62
C ASP A 26 12.55 -5.49 -3.92
N GLU A 27 13.71 -5.80 -3.37
CA GLU A 27 14.42 -7.05 -3.53
C GLU A 27 13.95 -8.17 -2.56
N VAL A 28 13.14 -7.82 -1.57
CA VAL A 28 12.61 -8.73 -0.54
C VAL A 28 11.16 -9.12 -0.86
N ILE A 29 10.33 -8.14 -1.21
CA ILE A 29 8.91 -8.27 -1.48
C ILE A 29 8.63 -7.78 -2.91
N PRO A 30 8.35 -8.69 -3.87
CA PRO A 30 8.12 -8.29 -5.25
C PRO A 30 6.92 -7.34 -5.39
N ILE A 31 7.04 -6.30 -6.24
CA ILE A 31 5.98 -5.31 -6.52
C ILE A 31 4.66 -5.92 -6.99
N THR A 32 4.72 -7.11 -7.60
CA THR A 32 3.52 -7.85 -8.01
C THR A 32 2.62 -8.24 -6.84
N MET A 33 3.15 -8.36 -5.62
CA MET A 33 2.34 -8.63 -4.42
C MET A 33 1.47 -7.44 -4.03
N GLN A 34 2.02 -6.21 -4.01
CA GLN A 34 1.23 -5.00 -3.76
C GLN A 34 0.15 -4.83 -4.84
N ARG A 35 0.51 -4.96 -6.12
CA ARG A 35 -0.45 -4.88 -7.24
C ARG A 35 -1.59 -5.89 -7.12
N ALA A 36 -1.28 -7.13 -6.70
CA ALA A 36 -2.30 -8.15 -6.49
C ALA A 36 -3.21 -7.83 -5.28
N LEU A 37 -2.65 -7.27 -4.21
CA LEU A 37 -3.41 -6.83 -3.04
C LEU A 37 -4.32 -5.64 -3.38
N ASP A 38 -3.80 -4.64 -4.07
CA ASP A 38 -4.55 -3.47 -4.56
C ASP A 38 -5.74 -3.92 -5.41
N ALA A 39 -5.51 -4.74 -6.45
CA ALA A 39 -6.58 -5.25 -7.30
C ALA A 39 -7.66 -6.00 -6.52
N LYS A 40 -7.27 -6.83 -5.53
CA LYS A 40 -8.22 -7.54 -4.65
C LYS A 40 -9.04 -6.58 -3.79
N LEU A 41 -8.39 -5.58 -3.18
CA LEU A 41 -9.04 -4.59 -2.32
C LEU A 41 -10.01 -3.70 -3.11
N CYS A 42 -9.58 -3.21 -4.27
CA CYS A 42 -10.41 -2.42 -5.17
C CYS A 42 -11.62 -3.22 -5.67
N ALA A 43 -11.45 -4.48 -6.07
CA ALA A 43 -12.56 -5.35 -6.45
C ALA A 43 -13.56 -5.59 -5.31
N SER A 44 -13.12 -5.49 -4.05
CA SER A 44 -13.98 -5.60 -2.87
C SER A 44 -14.65 -4.28 -2.44
N GLY A 45 -14.44 -3.18 -3.18
CA GLY A 45 -15.01 -1.87 -2.88
C GLY A 45 -14.34 -1.14 -1.71
N ARG A 46 -13.10 -1.53 -1.37
CA ARG A 46 -12.33 -0.88 -0.29
C ARG A 46 -11.78 0.46 -0.75
N THR A 47 -11.80 1.43 0.17
CA THR A 47 -11.04 2.67 0.01
C THR A 47 -9.56 2.38 0.26
N VAL A 48 -8.79 2.30 -0.81
CA VAL A 48 -7.33 2.16 -0.76
C VAL A 48 -6.68 3.19 -1.67
N GLU A 49 -5.62 3.81 -1.17
CA GLU A 49 -4.71 4.63 -1.94
C GLU A 49 -3.37 3.89 -2.07
N THR A 50 -2.96 3.64 -3.31
CA THR A 50 -1.75 2.88 -3.63
C THR A 50 -0.71 3.76 -4.32
N HIS A 51 0.54 3.66 -3.88
CA HIS A 51 1.69 4.34 -4.44
C HIS A 51 2.81 3.34 -4.74
N GLU A 52 3.43 3.49 -5.90
CA GLU A 52 4.64 2.77 -6.28
C GLU A 52 5.80 3.74 -6.42
N TYR A 53 6.95 3.41 -5.85
CA TYR A 53 8.12 4.27 -5.81
C TYR A 53 9.25 3.70 -6.67
N PRO A 54 9.43 4.16 -7.93
CA PRO A 54 10.51 3.71 -8.80
C PRO A 54 11.89 3.97 -8.18
N GLY A 55 12.84 3.05 -8.37
CA GLY A 55 14.20 3.22 -7.84
C GLY A 55 14.35 2.93 -6.34
N ARG A 56 13.26 2.65 -5.61
CA ARG A 56 13.29 2.37 -4.18
C ARG A 56 13.30 0.86 -3.93
N SER A 57 14.23 0.44 -3.08
CA SER A 57 14.36 -0.92 -2.55
C SER A 57 13.46 -1.12 -1.33
N HIS A 58 13.51 -2.32 -0.71
CA HIS A 58 12.76 -2.61 0.51
C HIS A 58 13.00 -1.59 1.62
N MET A 59 14.27 -1.21 1.82
CA MET A 59 14.66 -0.19 2.80
C MET A 59 14.64 1.22 2.21
N GLY A 60 14.73 1.35 0.88
CA GLY A 60 14.76 2.64 0.19
C GLY A 60 13.48 3.45 0.34
N VAL A 61 12.34 2.78 0.54
CA VAL A 61 11.05 3.47 0.77
C VAL A 61 10.91 4.12 2.14
N ILE A 62 11.76 3.78 3.12
CA ILE A 62 11.80 4.43 4.44
C ILE A 62 13.10 5.24 4.66
N ALA A 63 13.90 5.43 3.60
CA ALA A 63 15.06 6.29 3.64
C ALA A 63 14.64 7.76 3.82
N GLN A 64 15.55 8.60 4.34
CA GLN A 64 15.28 10.00 4.63
C GLN A 64 14.81 10.80 3.39
N ASP A 65 15.27 10.44 2.20
CA ASP A 65 14.92 11.09 0.93
C ASP A 65 13.76 10.42 0.21
N SER A 66 13.09 9.46 0.85
CA SER A 66 11.95 8.77 0.27
C SER A 66 10.72 9.67 0.22
N PRO A 67 10.08 9.84 -0.95
CA PRO A 67 8.81 10.58 -1.05
C PRO A 67 7.66 9.89 -0.30
N LEU A 68 7.78 8.58 0.00
CA LEU A 68 6.75 7.83 0.73
C LEU A 68 6.38 8.49 2.06
N ILE A 69 7.36 9.03 2.77
CA ILE A 69 7.13 9.61 4.09
C ILE A 69 6.22 10.85 3.98
N ASP A 70 6.47 11.71 3.00
CA ASP A 70 5.66 12.91 2.76
C ASP A 70 4.24 12.54 2.28
N ASP A 71 4.13 11.58 1.35
CA ASP A 71 2.84 11.09 0.85
C ASP A 71 2.00 10.48 1.98
N LEU A 72 2.63 9.67 2.85
CA LEU A 72 1.97 9.03 3.99
C LEU A 72 1.45 10.07 4.98
N PHE A 73 2.22 11.11 5.30
CA PHE A 73 1.75 12.17 6.19
C PHE A 73 0.61 12.98 5.57
N ALA A 74 0.70 13.33 4.29
CA ALA A 74 -0.39 14.02 3.60
C ALA A 74 -1.67 13.19 3.57
N TRP A 75 -1.56 11.89 3.29
CA TRP A 75 -2.68 10.95 3.34
C TRP A 75 -3.26 10.84 4.76
N ALA A 76 -2.40 10.72 5.78
CA ALA A 76 -2.83 10.60 7.17
C ALA A 76 -3.56 11.85 7.66
N ASP A 77 -3.08 13.05 7.29
CA ASP A 77 -3.74 14.32 7.59
C ASP A 77 -5.12 14.40 6.94
N ALA A 78 -5.24 13.96 5.68
CA ALA A 78 -6.53 13.90 5.00
C ALA A 78 -7.51 12.94 5.70
N VAL A 79 -7.06 11.74 6.08
CA VAL A 79 -7.88 10.79 6.84
C VAL A 79 -8.28 11.36 8.21
N ALA A 80 -7.36 12.02 8.91
CA ALA A 80 -7.65 12.68 10.19
C ALA A 80 -8.67 13.83 10.05
N ALA A 81 -8.69 14.50 8.90
CA ALA A 81 -9.70 15.50 8.54
C ALA A 81 -11.05 14.89 8.10
N GLY A 82 -11.18 13.56 8.08
CA GLY A 82 -12.39 12.84 7.72
C GLY A 82 -12.51 12.50 6.23
N ALA A 83 -11.46 12.70 5.43
CA ALA A 83 -11.43 12.24 4.05
C ALA A 83 -11.26 10.71 3.99
N ALA A 84 -11.59 10.15 2.83
CA ALA A 84 -11.37 8.74 2.51
C ALA A 84 -10.61 8.63 1.19
N PRO A 85 -9.31 9.01 1.17
CA PRO A 85 -8.52 9.04 -0.06
C PRO A 85 -8.37 7.64 -0.65
N GLY A 86 -8.52 7.53 -1.96
CA GLY A 86 -8.37 6.27 -2.67
C GLY A 86 -8.28 6.47 -4.17
N ASN A 87 -7.51 5.61 -4.84
CA ASN A 87 -7.19 5.72 -6.26
C ASN A 87 -7.43 4.41 -7.03
N CYS A 88 -8.29 3.54 -6.51
CA CYS A 88 -8.73 2.32 -7.20
C CYS A 88 -9.14 2.58 -8.66
N GLY A 89 -8.45 1.92 -9.60
CA GLY A 89 -8.73 2.03 -11.03
C GLY A 89 -8.15 3.25 -11.73
N SER A 90 -7.20 3.95 -11.10
CA SER A 90 -6.41 5.03 -11.72
C SER A 90 -5.26 4.51 -12.58
#